data_AF-A0A850GNT0-F1
#
_entry.id   AF-A0A850GNT0-F1
#
_cell.length_a   1.000
_cell.length_b   1.000
_cell.length_c   1.000
_cell.angle_alpha   90.00
_cell.angle_beta   90.00
_cell.angle_gamma   90.00
#
_symmetry.space_group_name_H-M   'P 1'
#
loop_
_entity.id
_entity.type
_entity.pdbx_description
1 polymer ?
#
loop_
_entity_poly.entity_id
_entity_poly.type
_entity_poly.pdbx_seq_one_letter_code
_entity_poly.pdbx_strand_id
1 'polypeptide(L)'
;MKKFRTLLALAALAPMLAACAPAPEKVCGHVIELMKKEFGEQAGEISEEDTKKMLENCVKDAEKEKEMKGSIEYNKQAKCVMAADSLEALGKCEEKEGDKKE
;
A
#
# COMPACT_ATOMS: atom_id res chain seq x y z
N MET A 1 -39.47 -29.49 -6.05
CA MET A 1 -38.78 -28.36 -5.38
C MET A 1 -37.95 -28.89 -4.21
N LYS A 2 -36.63 -29.13 -4.36
CA LYS A 2 -35.72 -29.47 -3.21
C LYS A 2 -34.25 -29.62 -3.64
N LYS A 3 -33.59 -28.57 -4.15
CA LYS A 3 -32.14 -28.62 -4.46
C LYS A 3 -31.44 -27.27 -4.33
N PHE A 4 -31.56 -26.60 -3.18
CA PHE A 4 -30.78 -25.38 -2.88
C PHE A 4 -30.47 -25.31 -1.37
N ARG A 5 -29.68 -26.25 -0.84
CA ARG A 5 -29.34 -26.25 0.60
C ARG A 5 -27.85 -26.43 0.92
N THR A 6 -26.94 -26.24 -0.04
CA THR A 6 -25.52 -26.59 0.19
C THR A 6 -24.54 -25.51 -0.26
N LEU A 7 -24.80 -24.23 0.03
CA LEU A 7 -23.86 -23.13 -0.28
C LEU A 7 -23.82 -22.07 0.84
N LEU A 8 -23.55 -22.46 2.08
CA LEU A 8 -23.50 -21.50 3.21
C LEU A 8 -22.37 -21.73 4.21
N ALA A 9 -21.26 -22.38 3.81
CA ALA A 9 -20.17 -22.73 4.74
C ALA A 9 -18.80 -22.10 4.42
N LEU A 10 -18.71 -21.10 3.54
CA LEU A 10 -17.42 -20.45 3.16
C LEU A 10 -17.32 -18.95 3.48
N ALA A 11 -18.25 -18.39 4.26
CA ALA A 11 -18.21 -16.96 4.63
C ALA A 11 -17.42 -16.65 5.92
N ALA A 12 -17.04 -17.68 6.70
CA ALA A 12 -16.47 -17.48 8.04
C ALA A 12 -14.97 -17.13 8.08
N LEU A 13 -14.27 -17.11 6.95
CA LEU A 13 -12.83 -16.78 6.88
C LEU A 13 -12.55 -15.34 6.42
N ALA A 14 -13.59 -14.57 6.07
CA ALA A 14 -13.44 -13.18 5.64
C ALA A 14 -12.72 -12.25 6.63
N PRO A 15 -12.86 -12.36 7.97
CA PRO A 15 -12.26 -11.38 8.87
C PRO A 15 -10.73 -11.51 9.04
N MET A 16 -10.10 -12.61 8.59
CA MET A 16 -8.64 -12.80 8.73
C MET A 16 -7.82 -12.01 7.69
N LEU A 17 -8.44 -11.53 6.62
CA LEU A 17 -7.75 -10.75 5.58
C LEU A 17 -7.55 -9.27 5.95
N ALA A 18 -8.26 -8.77 6.97
CA ALA A 18 -8.12 -7.38 7.42
C ALA A 18 -6.82 -7.11 8.21
N ALA A 19 -6.14 -8.17 8.67
CA ALA A 19 -4.95 -8.10 9.52
C ALA A 19 -3.62 -8.11 8.76
N CYS A 20 -3.61 -8.38 7.45
CA CYS A 20 -2.37 -8.36 6.67
C CYS A 20 -1.99 -6.92 6.33
N ALA A 21 -0.83 -6.47 6.84
CA ALA A 21 -0.18 -5.25 6.36
C ALA A 21 0.34 -5.49 4.94
N PRO A 22 0.22 -4.50 4.03
CA PRO A 22 1.00 -4.51 2.81
C PRO A 22 2.48 -4.65 3.16
N ALA A 23 3.20 -5.51 2.43
CA ALA A 23 4.64 -5.63 2.58
C ALA A 23 5.33 -4.35 2.07
N PRO A 24 6.43 -3.86 2.69
CA PRO A 24 7.13 -2.65 2.26
C PRO A 24 7.50 -2.64 0.78
N GLU A 25 7.89 -3.78 0.23
CA GLU A 25 8.24 -3.93 -1.19
C GLU A 25 7.04 -3.65 -2.10
N LYS A 26 5.83 -4.02 -1.67
CA LYS A 26 4.60 -3.76 -2.42
C LYS A 26 4.20 -2.29 -2.37
N VAL A 27 4.34 -1.67 -1.20
CA VAL A 27 4.07 -0.23 -1.01
C VAL A 27 5.03 0.60 -1.87
N CYS A 28 6.33 0.32 -1.78
CA CYS A 28 7.35 1.02 -2.55
C CYS A 28 7.24 0.78 -4.05
N GLY A 29 6.92 -0.44 -4.46
CA GLY A 29 6.65 -0.76 -5.86
C GLY A 29 5.49 0.09 -6.42
N HIS A 30 4.40 0.19 -5.67
CA HIS A 30 3.23 0.98 -6.07
C HIS A 30 3.55 2.48 -6.23
N VAL A 31 4.33 3.05 -5.30
CA VAL A 31 4.77 4.45 -5.39
C VAL A 31 5.63 4.70 -6.63
N ILE A 32 6.57 3.79 -6.92
CA ILE A 32 7.42 3.88 -8.12
C ILE A 32 6.59 3.73 -9.40
N GLU A 33 5.59 2.85 -9.42
CA GLU A 33 4.66 2.71 -10.55
C GLU A 33 3.86 3.99 -10.77
N LEU A 34 3.35 4.62 -9.71
CA LEU A 34 2.67 5.92 -9.81
C LEU A 34 3.59 7.02 -10.33
N MET A 35 4.84 7.09 -9.85
CA MET A 35 5.84 8.02 -10.38
C MET A 35 6.12 7.77 -11.86
N LYS A 36 6.29 6.52 -12.28
CA LYS A 36 6.48 6.16 -13.70
C LYS A 36 5.26 6.50 -14.55
N LYS A 37 4.05 6.33 -14.02
CA LYS A 37 2.81 6.66 -14.72
C LYS A 37 2.67 8.17 -14.93
N GLU A 38 3.00 9.00 -13.94
CA GLU A 38 2.85 10.45 -14.04
C GLU A 38 4.01 11.12 -14.78
N PHE A 39 5.25 10.63 -14.59
CA PHE A 39 6.44 11.26 -15.13
C PHE A 39 7.10 10.49 -16.29
N GLY A 40 6.76 9.23 -16.54
CA GLY A 40 7.47 8.38 -17.49
C GLY A 40 7.47 8.89 -18.93
N GLU A 41 6.43 9.61 -19.36
CA GLU A 41 6.41 10.27 -20.68
C GLU A 41 7.25 11.57 -20.71
N GLN A 42 7.55 12.17 -19.56
CA GLN A 42 8.16 13.51 -19.46
C GLN A 42 9.60 13.51 -18.90
N ALA A 43 9.99 12.49 -18.12
CA ALA A 43 11.23 12.46 -17.36
C ALA A 43 12.36 11.62 -18.00
N GLY A 44 12.09 11.00 -19.15
CA GLY A 44 12.97 9.98 -19.73
C GLY A 44 12.90 8.66 -18.97
N GLU A 45 13.28 7.56 -19.61
CA GLU A 45 13.32 6.24 -18.95
C GLU A 45 14.31 6.27 -17.78
N ILE A 46 13.79 6.15 -16.56
CA ILE A 46 14.60 5.83 -15.38
C ILE A 46 15.18 4.44 -15.61
N SER A 47 16.51 4.30 -15.48
CA SER A 47 17.17 3.02 -15.67
C SER A 47 16.63 1.94 -14.71
N GLU A 48 16.74 0.68 -15.09
CA GLU A 48 16.37 -0.43 -14.20
C GLU A 48 17.21 -0.45 -12.92
N GLU A 49 18.49 -0.06 -13.02
CA GLU A 49 19.40 0.06 -11.88
C GLU A 49 18.92 1.14 -10.89
N ASP A 50 18.53 2.31 -11.41
CA ASP A 50 18.03 3.41 -10.58
C ASP A 50 16.67 3.06 -9.97
N THR A 51 15.78 2.42 -10.75
CA THR A 51 14.51 1.89 -10.24
C THR A 51 14.76 0.93 -9.07
N LYS A 52 15.74 0.02 -9.20
CA LYS A 52 16.08 -0.94 -8.15
C LYS A 52 16.64 -0.24 -6.91
N LYS A 53 17.54 0.74 -7.07
CA LYS A 53 18.07 1.54 -5.95
C LYS A 53 16.97 2.32 -5.25
N MET A 54 16.02 2.91 -5.99
CA MET A 54 14.87 3.60 -5.42
C MET A 54 13.99 2.64 -4.60
N LEU A 55 13.74 1.44 -5.12
CA LEU A 55 12.98 0.42 -4.41
C LEU A 55 13.69 0.00 -3.11
N GLU A 56 14.98 -0.32 -3.16
CA GLU A 56 15.77 -0.74 -2.00
C GLU A 56 15.82 0.35 -0.91
N ASN A 57 15.99 1.61 -1.31
CA ASN A 57 16.01 2.73 -0.37
C ASN A 57 14.62 2.97 0.24
N CYS A 58 13.57 2.93 -0.57
CA CYS A 58 12.20 3.05 -0.08
C CYS A 58 11.86 1.94 0.93
N VAL A 59 12.23 0.69 0.65
CA VAL A 59 11.99 -0.44 1.56
C VAL A 59 12.70 -0.21 2.89
N LYS A 60 13.97 0.19 2.87
CA LYS A 60 14.73 0.50 4.10
C LYS A 60 14.08 1.61 4.92
N ASP A 61 13.58 2.66 4.27
CA ASP A 61 12.96 3.78 4.99
C ASP A 61 11.57 3.41 5.50
N ALA A 62 10.81 2.62 4.75
CA ALA A 62 9.54 2.05 5.19
C ALA A 62 9.71 1.10 6.39
N GLU A 63 10.79 0.32 6.44
CA GLU A 63 11.14 -0.50 7.60
C GLU A 63 11.45 0.36 8.83
N LYS A 64 12.30 1.38 8.69
CA LYS A 64 12.58 2.32 9.79
C LYS A 64 11.31 3.04 10.26
N GLU A 65 10.46 3.46 9.34
CA GLU A 65 9.20 4.13 9.66
C GLU A 65 8.26 3.21 10.42
N LYS A 66 8.19 1.93 10.03
CA LYS A 66 7.45 0.90 10.76
C LYS A 66 8.00 0.67 12.17
N GLU A 67 9.33 0.72 12.35
CA GLU A 67 9.96 0.64 13.67
C GLU A 67 9.64 1.86 14.54
N MET A 68 9.65 3.07 13.94
CA MET A 68 9.40 4.32 14.67
C MET A 68 7.93 4.55 15.02
N LYS A 69 7.00 4.35 14.06
CA LYS A 69 5.56 4.61 14.23
C LYS A 69 4.80 3.40 14.78
N GLY A 70 5.43 2.22 14.76
CA GLY A 70 4.82 0.96 15.10
C GLY A 70 3.98 0.38 13.97
N SER A 71 3.74 -0.93 14.05
CA SER A 71 3.12 -1.70 12.97
C SER A 71 1.67 -1.28 12.66
N ILE A 72 0.94 -0.69 13.61
CA ILE A 72 -0.45 -0.27 13.41
C ILE A 72 -0.54 0.99 12.56
N GLU A 73 0.22 2.04 12.91
CA GLU A 73 0.20 3.30 12.17
C GLU A 73 0.82 3.11 10.78
N TYR A 74 1.91 2.35 10.69
CA TYR A 74 2.48 1.97 9.39
C TYR A 74 1.46 1.22 8.52
N ASN A 75 0.68 0.29 9.07
CA ASN A 75 -0.33 -0.44 8.31
C ASN A 75 -1.42 0.49 7.75
N LYS A 76 -1.87 1.48 8.52
CA LYS A 76 -2.84 2.48 8.04
C LYS A 76 -2.27 3.30 6.89
N GLN A 77 -1.04 3.80 7.05
CA GLN A 77 -0.35 4.57 6.02
C GLN A 77 -0.13 3.73 4.76
N ALA A 78 0.39 2.51 4.91
CA ALA A 78 0.59 1.57 3.80
C ALA A 78 -0.73 1.26 3.06
N LYS A 79 -1.84 1.08 3.78
CA LYS A 79 -3.16 0.90 3.15
C LYS A 79 -3.62 2.13 2.38
N CYS A 80 -3.40 3.34 2.93
CA CYS A 80 -3.71 4.58 2.22
C CYS A 80 -2.88 4.68 0.94
N VAL A 81 -1.57 4.47 1.03
CA VAL A 81 -0.64 4.52 -0.12
C VAL A 81 -1.06 3.52 -1.19
N MET A 82 -1.39 2.28 -0.82
CA MET A 82 -1.86 1.27 -1.76
C MET A 82 -3.23 1.59 -2.40
N ALA A 83 -4.04 2.46 -1.78
CA ALA A 83 -5.32 2.90 -2.32
C ALA A 83 -5.21 4.16 -3.19
N ALA A 84 -4.09 4.89 -3.11
CA ALA A 84 -3.84 6.06 -3.93
C ALA A 84 -3.60 5.69 -5.40
N ASP A 85 -4.14 6.48 -6.31
CA ASP A 85 -4.08 6.27 -7.77
C ASP A 85 -3.30 7.37 -8.52
N SER A 86 -2.79 8.34 -7.76
CA SER A 86 -2.06 9.53 -8.20
C SER A 86 -1.08 9.99 -7.11
N LEU A 87 -0.06 10.76 -7.49
CA LEU A 87 0.89 11.34 -6.54
C LEU A 87 0.23 12.38 -5.63
N GLU A 88 -0.80 13.09 -6.11
CA GLU A 88 -1.60 13.99 -5.27
C GLU A 88 -2.35 13.21 -4.17
N ALA A 89 -2.92 12.05 -4.50
CA ALA A 89 -3.56 11.19 -3.52
C ALA A 89 -2.56 10.59 -2.52
N LEU A 90 -1.33 10.27 -2.95
CA LEU A 90 -0.26 9.84 -2.06
C LEU A 90 0.10 10.88 -1.01
N GLY A 91 0.22 12.16 -1.41
CA GLY A 91 0.56 13.25 -0.47
C GLY A 91 -0.45 13.39 0.67
N LYS A 92 -1.71 12.99 0.44
CA LYS A 92 -2.77 12.99 1.47
C LYS A 92 -2.64 11.85 2.48
N CYS A 93 -1.78 10.85 2.21
CA CYS A 93 -1.52 9.74 3.13
C CYS A 93 -0.48 10.08 4.22
N GLU A 94 0.23 11.21 4.09
CA GLU A 94 1.21 11.67 5.08
C GLU A 94 0.59 12.50 6.22
N GLU A 95 -0.70 12.82 6.14
CA GLU A 95 -1.45 13.48 7.21
C GLU A 95 -2.57 12.57 7.73
N LYS A 96 -2.42 12.08 8.96
CA LYS A 96 -3.26 12.42 10.12
C LYS A 96 -2.92 11.51 11.31
N GLU A 97 -2.06 12.00 12.19
CA GLU A 97 -2.36 11.87 13.61
C GLU A 97 -3.71 12.59 13.84
N GLY A 98 -4.85 11.87 13.82
CA GLY A 98 -6.11 12.42 14.33
C GLY A 98 -7.41 12.30 13.51
N ASP A 99 -7.51 11.54 12.43
CA ASP A 99 -8.83 11.23 11.82
C ASP A 99 -9.40 9.88 12.29
N LYS A 100 -9.78 9.86 13.57
CA LYS A 100 -10.95 9.11 14.02
C LYS A 100 -11.92 10.15 14.59
N LYS A 101 -12.67 10.80 13.71
CA LYS A 101 -13.92 11.43 14.11
C LYS A 101 -14.98 11.01 13.09
N GLU A 102 -15.68 9.94 13.43
CA GLU A 102 -17.14 9.85 13.56
C GLU A 102 -17.54 8.45 14.07
#